data_AF-A0A2E8S2Z6-F1
#
_entry.id   AF-A0A2E8S2Z6-F1
#
_cell.length_a   1.000
_cell.length_b   1.000
_cell.length_c   1.000
_cell.angle_alpha   90.00
_cell.angle_beta   90.00
_cell.angle_gamma   90.00
#
_symmetry.space_group_name_H-M   'P 1'
#
loop_
_entity.id
_entity.type
_entity.pdbx_description
1 polymer ?
#
loop_
_entity_poly.entity_id
_entity_poly.type
_entity_poly.pdbx_seq_one_letter_code
_entity_poly.pdbx_strand_id
1 'polypeptide(L)'
;MRHLLFIVLPVLLVACGTKSPGTDNPDVSDDTSVTPTDTTETDISATDSTENTDSETSSEPDTTSTDNTGTDASTGTDSETGTDTTVIVEPKASGESCLFDSECEIGLCVPTPDGNVCATECTGSCPTDWVCRSAPEDSGLSIQVCLHTMGTHCFPCTDHAQCAERSGDPLAKCITQHVDLGYFCALDCSNSKPCPAGFACLPGEGPGKITFYQKCQPANFHCPCNESAKELNLSTPCGLGACSGQRTCEADGLTDCSGGEPDPDVCDASDGMCINGEICDLIDNDCDGLVDELGTLTCGYGECRHTVTICVDGVENKPDPYEGAEPEICDGLDNDCDNKTDENGNTAFGEEPWPEGAIDHYYDSDQDGYGNPLVIKKACQGFAPPYLVENNLDCNDDEPTVSPDKPELCGNGVDDNCDGNIDEGSCQ
;
A
#
# COMPACT_ATOMS: atom_id res chain seq x y z
N MET A 1 8.20 -64.02 46.48
CA MET A 1 9.09 -63.83 47.65
C MET A 1 9.78 -62.48 47.48
N ARG A 2 10.05 -61.73 48.58
CA ARG A 2 10.81 -60.44 48.61
C ARG A 2 10.12 -59.26 47.87
N HIS A 3 9.80 -58.13 48.52
CA HIS A 3 10.63 -57.02 49.04
C HIS A 3 11.02 -56.02 47.92
N LEU A 4 10.52 -54.77 47.94
CA LEU A 4 11.11 -53.53 48.55
C LEU A 4 12.30 -52.98 47.72
N LEU A 5 12.50 -51.65 47.52
CA LEU A 5 11.98 -50.43 48.19
C LEU A 5 11.92 -49.21 47.21
N PHE A 6 11.32 -48.10 47.67
CA PHE A 6 11.12 -46.80 46.98
C PHE A 6 12.34 -45.85 46.92
N ILE A 7 12.36 -44.98 45.88
CA ILE A 7 12.83 -43.57 45.83
C ILE A 7 11.89 -42.86 44.79
N VAL A 8 11.22 -41.68 44.89
CA VAL A 8 11.20 -40.44 45.73
C VAL A 8 11.86 -39.22 45.01
N LEU A 9 11.21 -38.08 44.69
CA LEU A 9 9.82 -37.61 44.96
C LEU A 9 8.99 -37.05 43.74
N PRO A 10 8.92 -35.75 43.33
CA PRO A 10 7.68 -35.21 42.73
C PRO A 10 7.75 -34.52 41.34
N VAL A 11 6.57 -34.44 40.70
CA VAL A 11 6.19 -33.43 39.68
C VAL A 11 5.31 -32.37 40.36
N LEU A 12 5.46 -31.10 39.99
CA LEU A 12 4.58 -30.01 40.45
C LEU A 12 3.57 -29.65 39.36
N LEU A 13 2.29 -29.56 39.72
CA LEU A 13 1.19 -29.21 38.81
C LEU A 13 0.17 -28.41 39.63
N VAL A 14 -0.06 -27.15 39.27
CA VAL A 14 -0.97 -26.23 39.99
C VAL A 14 -2.24 -26.05 39.16
N ALA A 15 -3.40 -26.07 39.83
CA ALA A 15 -4.72 -26.02 39.19
C ALA A 15 -5.45 -24.69 39.47
N CYS A 16 -6.41 -24.35 38.59
CA CYS A 16 -7.23 -23.14 38.66
C CYS A 16 -8.33 -23.22 39.76
N GLY A 17 -8.79 -22.07 40.27
CA GLY A 17 -9.77 -21.98 41.37
C GLY A 17 -10.75 -20.79 41.28
N THR A 18 -11.92 -21.05 40.68
CA THR A 18 -13.29 -20.52 40.97
C THR A 18 -13.51 -19.18 41.71
N LYS A 19 -14.41 -18.33 41.16
CA LYS A 19 -14.93 -17.08 41.77
C LYS A 19 -16.47 -16.95 41.61
N SER A 20 -17.21 -16.55 42.67
CA SER A 20 -18.59 -15.97 42.73
C SER A 20 -19.21 -16.14 44.14
N PRO A 21 -20.31 -15.46 44.55
CA PRO A 21 -21.08 -14.32 43.99
C PRO A 21 -20.93 -13.04 44.88
N GLY A 22 -21.70 -11.93 44.81
CA GLY A 22 -22.71 -11.45 43.84
C GLY A 22 -24.06 -11.00 44.46
N THR A 23 -24.33 -9.69 44.49
CA THR A 23 -25.60 -8.94 44.77
C THR A 23 -25.47 -7.54 44.13
N ASP A 24 -26.38 -7.04 43.28
CA ASP A 24 -27.74 -6.48 43.53
C ASP A 24 -27.73 -5.14 44.32
N ASN A 25 -28.37 -4.02 43.91
CA ASN A 25 -29.12 -3.65 42.68
C ASN A 25 -29.07 -2.08 42.46
N PRO A 26 -30.03 -1.29 41.88
CA PRO A 26 -29.70 -0.34 40.79
C PRO A 26 -30.19 1.13 40.95
N ASP A 27 -30.20 1.87 39.82
CA ASP A 27 -31.31 2.69 39.26
C ASP A 27 -31.11 4.23 39.10
N VAL A 28 -31.81 4.81 38.11
CA VAL A 28 -32.16 6.25 37.91
C VAL A 28 -31.02 7.27 37.62
N SER A 29 -31.13 8.30 36.75
CA SER A 29 -31.86 8.61 35.49
C SER A 29 -31.50 10.04 35.02
N ASP A 30 -31.63 10.37 33.73
CA ASP A 30 -31.87 11.75 33.20
C ASP A 30 -30.80 12.84 33.52
N ASP A 31 -30.78 14.06 32.94
CA ASP A 31 -31.20 14.64 31.64
C ASP A 31 -30.51 16.04 31.54
N THR A 32 -30.61 16.74 30.41
CA THR A 32 -30.16 18.13 30.13
C THR A 32 -28.63 18.33 30.10
N SER A 33 -27.97 18.77 29.01
CA SER A 33 -28.21 19.87 28.06
C SER A 33 -27.93 21.28 28.64
N VAL A 34 -26.84 21.92 28.20
CA VAL A 34 -26.71 23.40 28.10
C VAL A 34 -25.81 23.74 26.90
N THR A 35 -26.23 24.72 26.11
CA THR A 35 -25.44 25.39 25.06
C THR A 35 -24.95 26.77 25.54
N PRO A 36 -23.82 27.25 25.00
CA PRO A 36 -23.69 28.66 24.57
C PRO A 36 -23.59 28.72 23.03
N THR A 37 -24.32 29.54 22.28
CA THR A 37 -24.34 31.02 22.23
C THR A 37 -22.94 31.62 22.11
N ASP A 38 -22.45 31.93 20.90
CA ASP A 38 -22.84 33.07 20.04
C ASP A 38 -22.35 34.42 20.58
N THR A 39 -21.37 35.00 19.88
CA THR A 39 -21.14 36.46 19.80
C THR A 39 -20.65 36.84 18.41
N THR A 40 -21.28 37.85 17.83
CA THR A 40 -21.05 38.41 16.49
C THR A 40 -19.96 39.47 16.43
N GLU A 41 -19.35 39.69 15.24
CA GLU A 41 -19.17 41.00 14.55
C GLU A 41 -18.60 40.71 13.13
N THR A 42 -19.36 40.80 12.03
CA THR A 42 -19.86 41.96 11.22
C THR A 42 -18.95 42.45 10.09
N ASP A 43 -19.56 42.68 8.93
CA ASP A 43 -18.94 42.98 7.61
C ASP A 43 -18.17 44.31 7.50
N ILE A 44 -17.24 44.36 6.54
CA ILE A 44 -17.06 45.52 5.64
C ILE A 44 -16.95 45.01 4.19
N SER A 45 -17.67 45.64 3.26
CA SER A 45 -17.66 45.31 1.83
C SER A 45 -17.42 46.53 0.93
N ALA A 46 -16.63 46.34 -0.14
CA ALA A 46 -16.50 47.19 -1.34
C ALA A 46 -15.75 46.37 -2.42
N THR A 47 -16.07 46.26 -3.73
CA THR A 47 -16.59 47.19 -4.77
C THR A 47 -15.57 48.27 -5.18
N ASP A 48 -15.25 48.55 -6.45
CA ASP A 48 -15.64 48.03 -7.80
C ASP A 48 -14.75 48.73 -8.89
N SER A 49 -14.96 48.47 -10.19
CA SER A 49 -14.44 49.18 -11.40
C SER A 49 -13.00 48.86 -11.88
N THR A 50 -12.62 48.92 -13.16
CA THR A 50 -13.22 48.82 -14.54
C THR A 50 -12.03 48.47 -15.52
N GLU A 51 -12.05 48.36 -16.87
CA GLU A 51 -12.96 48.66 -18.01
C GLU A 51 -12.53 47.85 -19.28
N ASN A 52 -13.23 48.00 -20.43
CA ASN A 52 -12.98 47.43 -21.79
C ASN A 52 -13.15 45.89 -21.94
N THR A 53 -13.98 45.33 -22.86
CA THR A 53 -14.28 45.56 -24.31
C THR A 53 -13.16 45.06 -25.25
N ASP A 54 -13.42 44.48 -26.43
CA ASP A 54 -14.61 44.59 -27.31
C ASP A 54 -15.12 43.24 -27.89
N SER A 55 -16.28 43.31 -28.56
CA SER A 55 -16.82 42.24 -29.43
C SER A 55 -16.31 42.40 -30.87
N GLU A 56 -16.49 41.38 -31.71
CA GLU A 56 -16.81 41.51 -33.16
C GLU A 56 -17.33 40.15 -33.67
N THR A 57 -17.99 40.12 -34.83
CA THR A 57 -18.60 38.91 -35.43
C THR A 57 -18.59 39.04 -36.95
N SER A 58 -18.65 37.89 -37.66
CA SER A 58 -19.10 37.73 -39.05
C SER A 58 -18.04 37.70 -40.18
N SER A 59 -18.43 36.93 -41.22
CA SER A 59 -18.18 37.15 -42.66
C SER A 59 -17.20 36.20 -43.36
N GLU A 60 -17.62 35.75 -44.55
CA GLU A 60 -16.87 34.98 -45.55
C GLU A 60 -15.88 35.87 -46.33
N PRO A 61 -15.10 35.30 -47.27
CA PRO A 61 -15.50 35.54 -48.66
C PRO A 61 -15.47 34.30 -49.59
N ASP A 62 -16.05 34.48 -50.78
CA ASP A 62 -16.44 33.47 -51.78
C ASP A 62 -15.69 33.62 -53.13
N THR A 63 -15.98 32.72 -54.10
CA THR A 63 -15.69 32.76 -55.56
C THR A 63 -14.27 32.33 -56.00
N THR A 64 -14.00 31.72 -57.17
CA THR A 64 -14.75 31.21 -58.37
C THR A 64 -14.13 29.84 -58.79
N SER A 65 -14.82 28.77 -59.23
CA SER A 65 -15.86 28.56 -60.26
C SER A 65 -15.36 28.32 -61.71
N THR A 66 -15.48 27.08 -62.20
CA THR A 66 -15.72 26.60 -63.60
C THR A 66 -15.96 25.07 -63.59
N ASP A 67 -16.71 24.41 -64.49
CA ASP A 67 -18.04 24.68 -65.08
C ASP A 67 -18.64 23.35 -65.63
N ASN A 68 -19.87 23.36 -66.16
CA ASN A 68 -20.72 22.19 -66.40
C ASN A 68 -20.56 21.50 -67.77
N THR A 69 -20.66 20.16 -67.80
CA THR A 69 -21.53 19.30 -68.68
C THR A 69 -21.45 17.84 -68.20
N GLY A 70 -22.45 16.96 -68.33
CA GLY A 70 -23.85 17.12 -68.74
C GLY A 70 -24.43 15.86 -69.44
N THR A 71 -25.47 15.24 -68.85
CA THR A 71 -26.22 14.04 -69.37
C THR A 71 -25.39 12.75 -69.56
N ASP A 72 -25.94 11.52 -69.48
CA ASP A 72 -27.31 11.07 -69.78
C ASP A 72 -27.80 9.97 -68.80
N ALA A 73 -29.07 9.56 -68.92
CA ALA A 73 -29.71 8.55 -68.07
C ALA A 73 -30.00 7.23 -68.80
N SER A 74 -30.00 6.12 -68.06
CA SER A 74 -30.72 4.90 -68.48
C SER A 74 -31.14 4.04 -67.30
N THR A 75 -32.42 3.67 -67.30
CA THR A 75 -33.03 2.71 -66.39
C THR A 75 -32.66 1.29 -66.79
N GLY A 76 -32.14 0.49 -65.87
CA GLY A 76 -31.95 -0.95 -66.01
C GLY A 76 -32.75 -1.71 -64.95
N THR A 77 -34.01 -2.03 -65.23
CA THR A 77 -34.81 -2.95 -64.41
C THR A 77 -34.75 -4.35 -65.02
N ASP A 78 -33.90 -5.21 -64.47
CA ASP A 78 -33.96 -6.65 -64.74
C ASP A 78 -34.40 -7.40 -63.48
N SER A 79 -35.59 -8.00 -63.58
CA SER A 79 -36.09 -8.94 -62.57
C SER A 79 -35.52 -10.33 -62.86
N GLU A 80 -34.28 -10.58 -62.44
CA GLU A 80 -33.81 -11.96 -62.37
C GLU A 80 -34.47 -12.66 -61.18
N THR A 81 -35.13 -13.78 -61.47
CA THR A 81 -35.84 -14.57 -60.47
C THR A 81 -34.88 -15.14 -59.45
N GLY A 82 -35.15 -14.90 -58.16
CA GLY A 82 -34.39 -15.48 -57.05
C GLY A 82 -34.29 -17.00 -57.17
N THR A 83 -33.17 -17.45 -57.71
CA THR A 83 -32.74 -18.85 -57.66
C THR A 83 -31.94 -18.97 -56.39
N ASP A 84 -32.42 -19.78 -55.44
CA ASP A 84 -31.67 -20.15 -54.24
C ASP A 84 -30.51 -21.07 -54.64
N THR A 85 -29.51 -20.46 -55.28
CA THR A 85 -28.21 -21.07 -55.53
C THR A 85 -27.49 -21.03 -54.21
N THR A 86 -27.71 -22.05 -53.39
CA THR A 86 -26.81 -22.36 -52.27
C THR A 86 -25.41 -22.45 -52.85
N VAL A 87 -24.57 -21.45 -52.57
CA VAL A 87 -23.17 -21.48 -52.92
C VAL A 87 -22.55 -22.53 -52.01
N ILE A 88 -22.51 -23.77 -52.51
CA ILE A 88 -21.67 -24.81 -51.96
C ILE A 88 -20.24 -24.34 -52.21
N VAL A 89 -19.71 -23.58 -51.25
CA VAL A 89 -18.26 -23.38 -51.14
C VAL A 89 -17.70 -24.76 -50.89
N GLU A 90 -17.06 -25.33 -51.92
CA GLU A 90 -16.33 -26.59 -51.74
C GLU A 90 -15.26 -26.35 -50.67
N PRO A 91 -15.17 -27.21 -49.64
CA PRO A 91 -14.22 -26.98 -48.55
C PRO A 91 -12.80 -27.03 -49.10
N LYS A 92 -11.98 -26.11 -48.61
CA LYS A 92 -10.62 -25.83 -49.05
C LYS A 92 -9.69 -27.00 -48.77
N ALA A 93 -8.78 -27.25 -49.71
CA ALA A 93 -7.83 -28.34 -49.65
C ALA A 93 -6.74 -28.09 -48.60
N SER A 94 -6.07 -29.16 -48.16
CA SER A 94 -4.97 -29.07 -47.20
C SER A 94 -3.85 -28.12 -47.68
N GLY A 95 -3.49 -27.13 -46.86
CA GLY A 95 -2.51 -26.08 -47.17
C GLY A 95 -3.07 -24.80 -47.80
N GLU A 96 -4.36 -24.73 -48.13
CA GLU A 96 -5.01 -23.46 -48.54
C GLU A 96 -5.37 -22.59 -47.32
N SER A 97 -5.41 -21.26 -47.49
CA SER A 97 -5.64 -20.34 -46.36
C SER A 97 -7.09 -20.34 -45.87
N CYS A 98 -7.27 -20.34 -44.55
CA CYS A 98 -8.58 -20.46 -43.88
C CYS A 98 -8.74 -19.47 -42.74
N LEU A 99 -9.99 -19.16 -42.39
CA LEU A 99 -10.37 -18.36 -41.22
C LEU A 99 -11.09 -19.19 -40.16
N PHE A 100 -11.69 -20.32 -40.55
CA PHE A 100 -12.49 -21.18 -39.67
C PHE A 100 -12.33 -22.65 -40.05
N ASP A 101 -12.43 -23.56 -39.09
CA ASP A 101 -12.39 -25.02 -39.30
C ASP A 101 -13.36 -25.51 -40.37
N SER A 102 -14.56 -24.93 -40.41
CA SER A 102 -15.61 -25.27 -41.37
C SER A 102 -15.29 -24.91 -42.82
N GLU A 103 -14.21 -24.17 -43.08
CA GLU A 103 -13.74 -23.90 -44.44
C GLU A 103 -12.88 -25.03 -45.01
N CYS A 104 -12.44 -26.01 -44.23
CA CYS A 104 -11.41 -26.99 -44.61
C CYS A 104 -11.94 -28.41 -44.84
N GLU A 105 -11.39 -29.17 -45.80
CA GLU A 105 -11.84 -30.54 -46.14
C GLU A 105 -11.92 -31.50 -44.94
N ILE A 106 -10.97 -31.42 -44.02
CA ILE A 106 -10.92 -32.26 -42.81
C ILE A 106 -11.54 -31.60 -41.56
N GLY A 107 -12.14 -30.42 -41.71
CA GLY A 107 -12.76 -29.68 -40.60
C GLY A 107 -11.76 -29.13 -39.57
N LEU A 108 -10.57 -28.69 -40.02
CA LEU A 108 -9.55 -28.12 -39.14
C LEU A 108 -8.68 -27.08 -39.87
N CYS A 109 -8.60 -25.88 -39.29
CA CYS A 109 -7.80 -24.74 -39.70
C CYS A 109 -6.67 -24.52 -38.68
N VAL A 110 -5.42 -24.46 -39.11
CA VAL A 110 -4.24 -24.42 -38.20
C VAL A 110 -3.32 -23.24 -38.47
N PRO A 111 -2.74 -22.65 -37.40
CA PRO A 111 -1.89 -21.48 -37.55
C PRO A 111 -0.51 -21.80 -38.12
N THR A 112 -0.03 -20.90 -38.96
CA THR A 112 1.37 -20.81 -39.39
C THR A 112 1.89 -19.38 -39.11
N PRO A 113 3.20 -19.12 -39.22
CA PRO A 113 3.75 -17.76 -39.13
C PRO A 113 3.18 -16.80 -40.18
N ASP A 114 2.83 -17.31 -41.35
CA ASP A 114 2.34 -16.54 -42.50
C ASP A 114 0.79 -16.49 -42.58
N GLY A 115 0.09 -16.93 -41.53
CA GLY A 115 -1.38 -16.98 -41.45
C GLY A 115 -1.95 -18.40 -41.24
N ASN A 116 -3.26 -18.50 -41.11
CA ASN A 116 -3.98 -19.76 -40.89
C ASN A 116 -4.18 -20.55 -42.21
N VAL A 117 -3.94 -21.87 -42.19
CA VAL A 117 -4.12 -22.77 -43.35
C VAL A 117 -4.80 -24.09 -42.97
N CYS A 118 -5.51 -24.70 -43.92
CA CYS A 118 -6.20 -25.97 -43.70
C CYS A 118 -5.21 -27.10 -43.39
N ALA A 119 -5.47 -27.84 -42.31
CA ALA A 119 -4.57 -28.87 -41.82
C ALA A 119 -4.44 -30.06 -42.79
N THR A 120 -3.31 -30.76 -42.69
CA THR A 120 -3.01 -31.97 -43.48
C THR A 120 -2.99 -33.19 -42.56
N GLU A 121 -3.83 -34.21 -42.82
CA GLU A 121 -3.75 -35.48 -42.10
C GLU A 121 -2.39 -36.17 -42.33
N CYS A 122 -1.82 -36.78 -41.29
CA CYS A 122 -0.50 -37.39 -41.33
C CYS A 122 -0.44 -38.74 -40.61
N THR A 123 0.48 -39.60 -41.06
CA THR A 123 0.73 -40.93 -40.45
C THR A 123 2.19 -41.08 -39.95
N GLY A 124 2.79 -39.94 -39.56
CA GLY A 124 4.14 -39.87 -38.98
C GLY A 124 5.16 -39.04 -39.77
N SER A 125 4.82 -38.57 -40.98
CA SER A 125 5.68 -37.69 -41.80
C SER A 125 4.93 -36.43 -42.24
N CYS A 126 5.58 -35.28 -42.11
CA CYS A 126 5.07 -33.96 -42.51
C CYS A 126 6.14 -33.20 -43.33
N PRO A 127 5.80 -32.05 -43.94
CA PRO A 127 6.78 -31.16 -44.58
C PRO A 127 7.84 -30.64 -43.59
N THR A 128 8.93 -30.07 -44.12
CA THR A 128 9.94 -29.37 -43.31
C THR A 128 9.29 -28.31 -42.42
N ASP A 129 9.71 -28.22 -41.16
CA ASP A 129 9.19 -27.30 -40.13
C ASP A 129 7.74 -27.58 -39.65
N TRP A 130 7.14 -28.70 -40.06
CA TRP A 130 5.89 -29.25 -39.52
C TRP A 130 6.13 -30.55 -38.74
N VAL A 131 5.31 -30.83 -37.71
CA VAL A 131 5.37 -32.07 -36.93
C VAL A 131 4.01 -32.75 -36.93
N CYS A 132 4.01 -34.07 -37.13
CA CYS A 132 2.80 -34.88 -37.06
C CYS A 132 2.39 -35.07 -35.59
N ARG A 133 1.22 -34.56 -35.22
CA ARG A 133 0.67 -34.52 -33.84
C ARG A 133 -0.80 -34.92 -33.86
N SER A 134 -1.39 -35.22 -32.71
CA SER A 134 -2.86 -35.30 -32.62
C SER A 134 -3.47 -33.95 -33.03
N ALA A 135 -4.66 -33.97 -33.62
CA ALA A 135 -5.45 -32.74 -33.76
C ALA A 135 -5.76 -32.13 -32.37
N PRO A 136 -5.96 -30.80 -32.27
CA PRO A 136 -6.41 -30.14 -31.04
C PRO A 136 -7.70 -30.76 -30.48
N GLU A 137 -7.82 -30.91 -29.15
CA GLU A 137 -8.94 -31.67 -28.55
C GLU A 137 -10.30 -30.99 -28.75
N ASP A 138 -10.29 -29.65 -28.83
CA ASP A 138 -11.41 -28.76 -29.15
C ASP A 138 -11.97 -28.94 -30.57
N SER A 139 -11.15 -29.41 -31.53
CA SER A 139 -11.62 -29.78 -32.88
C SER A 139 -12.56 -31.00 -32.88
N GLY A 140 -12.53 -31.82 -31.83
CA GLY A 140 -13.26 -33.10 -31.76
C GLY A 140 -12.73 -34.20 -32.69
N LEU A 141 -11.62 -33.97 -33.41
CA LEU A 141 -11.07 -34.91 -34.39
C LEU A 141 -10.10 -35.91 -33.75
N SER A 142 -10.38 -37.22 -33.90
CA SER A 142 -9.49 -38.28 -33.41
C SER A 142 -8.44 -38.73 -34.44
N ILE A 143 -7.80 -37.78 -35.13
CA ILE A 143 -6.81 -38.01 -36.19
C ILE A 143 -5.45 -37.39 -35.82
N GLN A 144 -4.42 -37.69 -36.62
CA GLN A 144 -3.16 -36.96 -36.56
C GLN A 144 -3.03 -36.00 -37.73
N VAL A 145 -2.57 -34.78 -37.47
CA VAL A 145 -2.35 -33.72 -38.46
C VAL A 145 -0.95 -33.15 -38.35
N CYS A 146 -0.46 -32.59 -39.45
CA CYS A 146 0.71 -31.75 -39.44
C CYS A 146 0.37 -30.41 -38.77
N LEU A 147 1.07 -30.08 -37.69
CA LEU A 147 1.05 -28.74 -37.08
C LEU A 147 2.38 -28.03 -37.35
N HIS A 148 2.33 -26.75 -37.72
CA HIS A 148 3.53 -25.96 -38.00
C HIS A 148 4.27 -25.67 -36.68
N THR A 149 5.56 -25.98 -36.60
CA THR A 149 6.35 -25.83 -35.36
C THR A 149 6.30 -24.40 -34.79
N MET A 150 6.39 -23.40 -35.67
CA MET A 150 6.27 -21.98 -35.33
C MET A 150 4.86 -21.40 -35.37
N GLY A 151 3.84 -22.19 -35.73
CA GLY A 151 2.48 -21.67 -35.93
C GLY A 151 1.92 -20.95 -34.70
N THR A 152 2.09 -21.57 -33.54
CA THR A 152 1.66 -21.04 -32.23
C THR A 152 2.82 -20.49 -31.39
N HIS A 153 4.00 -20.27 -31.99
CA HIS A 153 5.10 -19.66 -31.25
C HIS A 153 4.90 -18.14 -31.17
N CYS A 154 5.28 -17.53 -30.05
CA CYS A 154 4.97 -16.12 -29.76
C CYS A 154 3.46 -15.80 -29.68
N PHE A 155 2.56 -16.79 -29.64
CA PHE A 155 1.16 -16.57 -29.31
C PHE A 155 1.01 -16.01 -27.88
N PRO A 156 0.19 -14.96 -27.66
CA PRO A 156 -0.25 -14.54 -26.34
C PRO A 156 -0.95 -15.68 -25.58
N CYS A 157 -0.75 -15.72 -24.26
CA CYS A 157 -1.29 -16.76 -23.39
C CYS A 157 -1.42 -16.29 -21.94
N THR A 158 -2.35 -16.88 -21.20
CA THR A 158 -2.48 -16.71 -19.74
C THR A 158 -1.86 -17.86 -18.94
N ASP A 159 -1.72 -19.04 -19.55
CA ASP A 159 -1.30 -20.26 -18.85
C ASP A 159 -0.57 -21.27 -19.74
N HIS A 160 0.08 -22.25 -19.09
CA HIS A 160 0.86 -23.29 -19.74
C HIS A 160 0.05 -24.32 -20.56
N ALA A 161 -1.26 -24.46 -20.33
CA ALA A 161 -2.10 -25.45 -21.00
C ALA A 161 -2.48 -24.98 -22.40
N GLN A 162 -2.89 -23.71 -22.55
CA GLN A 162 -3.19 -23.08 -23.85
C GLN A 162 -2.06 -23.30 -24.87
N CYS A 163 -0.80 -23.15 -24.45
CA CYS A 163 0.35 -23.36 -25.32
C CYS A 163 0.61 -24.84 -25.66
N ALA A 164 0.25 -25.76 -24.77
CA ALA A 164 0.42 -27.19 -24.99
C ALA A 164 -0.67 -27.76 -25.90
N GLU A 165 -1.91 -27.31 -25.71
CA GLU A 165 -3.10 -27.62 -26.51
C GLU A 165 -2.94 -27.13 -27.95
N ARG A 166 -2.85 -25.79 -28.15
CA ARG A 166 -2.77 -25.17 -29.49
C ARG A 166 -1.60 -25.71 -30.33
N SER A 167 -0.47 -26.03 -29.71
CA SER A 167 0.72 -26.53 -30.41
C SER A 167 0.75 -28.06 -30.58
N GLY A 168 -0.05 -28.81 -29.82
CA GLY A 168 0.10 -30.24 -29.62
C GLY A 168 1.43 -30.66 -28.97
N ASP A 169 2.13 -29.77 -28.26
CA ASP A 169 3.38 -30.07 -27.53
C ASP A 169 3.19 -29.98 -26.01
N PRO A 170 3.17 -31.09 -25.25
CA PRO A 170 3.05 -31.05 -23.80
C PRO A 170 4.22 -30.30 -23.11
N LEU A 171 5.32 -30.06 -23.83
CA LEU A 171 6.50 -29.33 -23.36
C LEU A 171 6.51 -27.86 -23.78
N ALA A 172 5.59 -27.39 -24.63
CA ALA A 172 5.41 -25.95 -24.86
C ALA A 172 4.91 -25.27 -23.57
N LYS A 173 5.36 -24.05 -23.29
CA LYS A 173 5.02 -23.33 -22.05
C LYS A 173 4.79 -21.86 -22.35
N CYS A 174 3.74 -21.30 -21.77
CA CYS A 174 3.55 -19.86 -21.64
C CYS A 174 4.64 -19.30 -20.71
N ILE A 175 5.48 -18.36 -21.18
CA ILE A 175 6.58 -17.78 -20.39
C ILE A 175 6.81 -16.29 -20.70
N THR A 176 7.53 -15.60 -19.81
CA THR A 176 8.03 -14.23 -20.04
C THR A 176 9.49 -14.03 -19.61
N GLN A 177 10.04 -12.86 -19.95
CA GLN A 177 11.21 -12.23 -19.32
C GLN A 177 10.84 -11.00 -18.46
N HIS A 178 9.67 -10.39 -18.67
CA HIS A 178 9.22 -9.19 -17.96
C HIS A 178 7.69 -9.16 -17.99
N VAL A 179 7.05 -9.07 -16.83
CA VAL A 179 5.59 -9.20 -16.67
C VAL A 179 4.79 -8.22 -17.55
N ASP A 180 5.27 -6.99 -17.73
CA ASP A 180 4.58 -5.91 -18.46
C ASP A 180 4.62 -6.06 -19.99
N LEU A 181 5.57 -6.84 -20.49
CA LEU A 181 5.61 -7.29 -21.88
C LEU A 181 4.63 -8.44 -22.13
N GLY A 182 4.13 -9.07 -21.06
CA GLY A 182 3.25 -10.22 -21.09
C GLY A 182 3.96 -11.56 -21.29
N TYR A 183 3.17 -12.62 -21.27
CA TYR A 183 3.59 -14.01 -21.45
C TYR A 183 3.22 -14.55 -22.83
N PHE A 184 4.10 -15.37 -23.40
CA PHE A 184 3.97 -15.91 -24.75
C PHE A 184 4.30 -17.41 -24.82
N CYS A 185 3.68 -18.11 -25.77
CA CYS A 185 3.88 -19.54 -25.98
C CYS A 185 5.25 -19.85 -26.59
N ALA A 186 6.09 -20.57 -25.83
CA ALA A 186 7.44 -20.93 -26.21
C ALA A 186 7.68 -22.44 -26.32
N LEU A 187 8.40 -22.86 -27.38
CA LEU A 187 8.77 -24.26 -27.61
C LEU A 187 9.91 -24.73 -26.68
N ASP A 188 9.90 -26.03 -26.39
CA ASP A 188 10.97 -26.69 -25.64
C ASP A 188 12.26 -26.88 -26.45
N CYS A 189 13.34 -26.21 -26.02
CA CYS A 189 14.70 -26.41 -26.55
C CYS A 189 15.58 -27.32 -25.67
N SER A 190 15.03 -27.81 -24.55
CA SER A 190 15.70 -28.74 -23.65
C SER A 190 16.23 -29.98 -24.38
N ASN A 191 17.32 -30.57 -23.85
CA ASN A 191 17.93 -31.80 -24.36
C ASN A 191 18.44 -31.69 -25.83
N SER A 192 19.09 -30.57 -26.14
CA SER A 192 19.73 -30.32 -27.45
C SER A 192 18.78 -30.24 -28.65
N LYS A 193 17.50 -29.92 -28.42
CA LYS A 193 16.58 -29.52 -29.49
C LYS A 193 17.00 -28.14 -30.01
N PRO A 194 17.36 -27.98 -31.29
CA PRO A 194 17.72 -26.67 -31.82
C PRO A 194 16.49 -25.76 -31.89
N CYS A 195 16.68 -24.47 -31.59
CA CYS A 195 15.68 -23.47 -31.91
C CYS A 195 15.71 -23.12 -33.41
N PRO A 196 14.55 -22.74 -33.99
CA PRO A 196 14.47 -22.25 -35.36
C PRO A 196 15.21 -20.91 -35.54
N ALA A 197 15.47 -20.56 -36.80
CA ALA A 197 16.21 -19.35 -37.15
C ALA A 197 15.56 -18.08 -36.56
N GLY A 198 16.37 -17.23 -35.92
CA GLY A 198 15.92 -16.04 -35.19
C GLY A 198 15.70 -16.24 -33.68
N PHE A 199 15.61 -17.48 -33.21
CA PHE A 199 15.31 -17.81 -31.82
C PHE A 199 16.50 -18.44 -31.10
N ALA A 200 16.72 -18.06 -29.84
CA ALA A 200 17.74 -18.61 -28.96
C ALA A 200 17.11 -19.49 -27.87
N CYS A 201 17.83 -20.52 -27.42
CA CYS A 201 17.42 -21.33 -26.28
C CYS A 201 17.83 -20.60 -24.98
N LEU A 202 16.84 -20.06 -24.26
CA LEU A 202 17.03 -19.17 -23.11
C LEU A 202 16.12 -19.58 -21.94
N PRO A 203 16.51 -19.32 -20.68
CA PRO A 203 15.61 -19.45 -19.53
C PRO A 203 14.44 -18.46 -19.65
N GLY A 204 13.26 -18.79 -19.14
CA GLY A 204 12.13 -17.87 -18.99
C GLY A 204 11.14 -18.36 -17.93
N GLU A 205 10.39 -17.44 -17.33
CA GLU A 205 9.54 -17.69 -16.16
C GLU A 205 8.09 -17.95 -16.53
N GLY A 206 7.38 -18.78 -15.75
CA GLY A 206 5.98 -19.10 -15.97
C GLY A 206 5.01 -18.21 -15.18
N PRO A 207 3.74 -18.07 -15.61
CA PRO A 207 2.73 -17.33 -14.86
C PRO A 207 2.65 -17.76 -13.39
N GLY A 208 2.84 -16.79 -12.49
CA GLY A 208 2.75 -16.98 -11.03
C GLY A 208 3.80 -17.90 -10.40
N LYS A 209 4.94 -18.21 -11.07
CA LYS A 209 5.99 -19.08 -10.51
C LYS A 209 7.41 -18.74 -10.96
N ILE A 210 8.31 -18.67 -9.97
CA ILE A 210 9.79 -18.67 -10.06
C ILE A 210 10.40 -19.98 -10.63
N THR A 211 9.73 -20.62 -11.60
CA THR A 211 10.20 -21.84 -12.26
C THR A 211 10.72 -21.48 -13.65
N PHE A 212 12.05 -21.50 -13.80
CA PHE A 212 12.72 -21.21 -15.06
C PHE A 212 12.66 -22.41 -16.02
N TYR A 213 12.23 -22.15 -17.25
CA TYR A 213 12.18 -23.14 -18.33
C TYR A 213 13.16 -22.79 -19.46
N GLN A 214 13.91 -23.77 -19.97
CA GLN A 214 14.70 -23.60 -21.19
C GLN A 214 13.78 -23.65 -22.42
N LYS A 215 13.58 -22.51 -23.08
CA LYS A 215 12.66 -22.36 -24.22
C LYS A 215 13.27 -21.53 -25.35
N CYS A 216 12.76 -21.74 -26.56
CA CYS A 216 13.07 -20.87 -27.70
C CYS A 216 12.41 -19.50 -27.50
N GLN A 217 13.20 -18.43 -27.64
CA GLN A 217 12.76 -17.05 -27.43
C GLN A 217 13.42 -16.12 -28.46
N PRO A 218 12.75 -15.02 -28.87
CA PRO A 218 13.36 -14.01 -29.75
C PRO A 218 14.61 -13.38 -29.10
N ALA A 219 15.65 -13.10 -29.89
CA ALA A 219 16.88 -12.49 -29.38
C ALA A 219 16.71 -11.03 -28.87
N ASN A 220 15.58 -10.41 -29.16
CA ASN A 220 15.14 -9.09 -28.67
C ASN A 220 13.98 -9.19 -27.65
N PHE A 221 13.60 -10.40 -27.22
CA PHE A 221 12.52 -10.70 -26.27
C PHE A 221 11.11 -10.17 -26.63
N HIS A 222 10.92 -9.63 -27.83
CA HIS A 222 9.64 -9.14 -28.30
C HIS A 222 8.97 -10.18 -29.20
N CYS A 223 7.81 -10.66 -28.79
CA CYS A 223 6.94 -11.52 -29.57
C CYS A 223 5.86 -10.68 -30.28
N PRO A 224 6.00 -10.41 -31.59
CA PRO A 224 4.95 -9.71 -32.34
C PRO A 224 3.75 -10.64 -32.58
N CYS A 225 2.56 -10.06 -32.68
CA CYS A 225 1.37 -10.75 -33.16
C CYS A 225 1.58 -11.15 -34.63
N ASN A 226 1.66 -12.46 -34.91
CA ASN A 226 1.44 -12.96 -36.27
C ASN A 226 -0.06 -12.89 -36.62
N GLU A 227 -0.42 -12.96 -37.90
CA GLU A 227 -1.80 -12.77 -38.33
C GLU A 227 -2.77 -13.76 -37.66
N SER A 228 -2.34 -15.02 -37.50
CA SER A 228 -3.07 -16.06 -36.79
C SER A 228 -3.43 -15.69 -35.34
N ALA A 229 -2.57 -14.94 -34.63
CA ALA A 229 -2.84 -14.46 -33.27
C ALA A 229 -3.78 -13.23 -33.24
N LYS A 230 -3.79 -12.43 -34.30
CA LYS A 230 -4.71 -11.28 -34.48
C LYS A 230 -6.12 -11.72 -34.81
N GLU A 231 -6.27 -12.66 -35.75
CA GLU A 231 -7.57 -13.24 -36.13
C GLU A 231 -8.28 -13.87 -34.92
N LEU A 232 -7.51 -14.54 -34.05
CA LEU A 232 -8.00 -15.14 -32.81
C LEU A 232 -8.12 -14.14 -31.63
N ASN A 233 -7.77 -12.86 -31.82
CA ASN A 233 -7.79 -11.79 -30.80
C ASN A 233 -7.11 -12.23 -29.48
N LEU A 234 -5.95 -12.88 -29.58
CA LEU A 234 -5.30 -13.50 -28.42
C LEU A 234 -4.78 -12.46 -27.43
N SER A 235 -5.04 -12.66 -26.14
CA SER A 235 -4.58 -11.79 -25.07
C SER A 235 -3.51 -12.43 -24.17
N THR A 236 -2.78 -11.58 -23.45
CA THR A 236 -1.79 -11.94 -22.44
C THR A 236 -1.88 -10.95 -21.26
N PRO A 237 -1.67 -11.37 -20.00
CA PRO A 237 -1.69 -10.44 -18.87
C PRO A 237 -0.49 -9.50 -18.91
N CYS A 238 -0.62 -8.34 -18.27
CA CYS A 238 0.39 -7.29 -18.18
C CYS A 238 0.24 -6.51 -16.87
N GLY A 239 1.27 -5.76 -16.47
CA GLY A 239 1.29 -5.01 -15.22
C GLY A 239 1.46 -5.88 -13.98
N LEU A 240 1.54 -5.22 -12.84
CA LEU A 240 1.56 -5.78 -11.49
C LEU A 240 0.45 -5.14 -10.63
N GLY A 241 0.19 -5.72 -9.46
CA GLY A 241 -0.76 -5.21 -8.46
C GLY A 241 -2.05 -4.64 -9.01
N ALA A 242 -2.34 -3.37 -8.69
CA ALA A 242 -3.52 -2.63 -9.14
C ALA A 242 -3.52 -2.39 -10.66
N CYS A 243 -2.35 -2.25 -11.28
CA CYS A 243 -2.16 -2.12 -12.73
C CYS A 243 -2.28 -3.46 -13.50
N SER A 244 -2.72 -4.55 -12.85
CA SER A 244 -2.91 -5.86 -13.50
C SER A 244 -3.98 -5.80 -14.60
N GLY A 245 -3.57 -6.04 -15.86
CA GLY A 245 -4.42 -5.89 -17.04
C GLY A 245 -4.27 -6.99 -18.11
N GLN A 246 -4.71 -6.68 -19.32
CA GLN A 246 -4.56 -7.48 -20.53
C GLN A 246 -3.92 -6.64 -21.64
N ARG A 247 -3.05 -7.24 -22.45
CA ARG A 247 -2.76 -6.77 -23.81
C ARG A 247 -3.38 -7.74 -24.81
N THR A 248 -3.98 -7.25 -25.89
CA THR A 248 -4.65 -8.06 -26.92
C THR A 248 -3.94 -7.90 -28.26
N CYS A 249 -3.88 -8.95 -29.08
CA CYS A 249 -3.39 -8.85 -30.46
C CYS A 249 -4.43 -8.22 -31.39
N GLU A 250 -4.13 -7.02 -31.87
CA GLU A 250 -4.90 -6.27 -32.88
C GLU A 250 -4.07 -6.09 -34.18
N ALA A 251 -4.62 -5.36 -35.15
CA ALA A 251 -4.03 -5.17 -36.48
C ALA A 251 -2.57 -4.67 -36.44
N ASP A 252 -2.28 -3.71 -35.58
CA ASP A 252 -0.98 -3.02 -35.46
C ASP A 252 0.00 -3.68 -34.47
N GLY A 253 -0.43 -4.68 -33.68
CA GLY A 253 0.42 -5.38 -32.71
C GLY A 253 -0.34 -5.77 -31.43
N LEU A 254 0.38 -5.90 -30.31
CA LEU A 254 -0.26 -5.93 -28.99
C LEU A 254 -0.75 -4.52 -28.66
N THR A 255 -1.96 -4.40 -28.08
CA THR A 255 -2.44 -3.16 -27.47
C THR A 255 -1.52 -2.70 -26.34
N ASP A 256 -1.72 -1.45 -25.92
CA ASP A 256 -1.33 -1.02 -24.58
C ASP A 256 -1.99 -1.88 -23.48
N CYS A 257 -1.42 -1.86 -22.28
CA CYS A 257 -1.95 -2.63 -21.17
C CYS A 257 -3.31 -2.06 -20.76
N SER A 258 -4.32 -2.91 -20.59
CA SER A 258 -5.66 -2.48 -20.16
C SER A 258 -5.78 -2.26 -18.64
N GLY A 259 -4.71 -2.50 -17.89
CA GLY A 259 -4.60 -2.10 -16.48
C GLY A 259 -4.31 -0.61 -16.40
N GLY A 260 -4.61 0.01 -15.27
CA GLY A 260 -4.42 1.45 -15.11
C GLY A 260 -2.97 1.88 -15.27
N GLU A 261 -2.77 3.14 -15.65
CA GLU A 261 -1.62 3.88 -15.11
C GLU A 261 -1.89 4.06 -13.60
N PRO A 262 -0.87 4.02 -12.73
CA PRO A 262 -1.06 4.22 -11.28
C PRO A 262 -1.71 5.59 -11.04
N ASP A 263 -2.74 5.63 -10.19
CA ASP A 263 -3.54 6.85 -10.00
C ASP A 263 -2.70 7.89 -9.23
N PRO A 264 -2.30 9.01 -9.87
CA PRO A 264 -1.23 9.85 -9.34
C PRO A 264 -1.64 10.75 -8.17
N ASP A 265 -2.94 10.86 -7.84
CA ASP A 265 -3.44 11.93 -6.96
C ASP A 265 -4.82 11.66 -6.29
N VAL A 266 -5.08 10.43 -5.80
CA VAL A 266 -6.33 10.10 -5.07
C VAL A 266 -6.07 9.52 -3.67
N CYS A 267 -5.39 10.31 -2.83
CA CYS A 267 -5.40 10.13 -1.39
C CYS A 267 -5.66 11.47 -0.67
N ASP A 268 -6.93 11.83 -0.52
CA ASP A 268 -7.35 12.89 0.40
C ASP A 268 -7.10 12.45 1.85
N ALA A 269 -6.83 13.40 2.74
CA ALA A 269 -6.38 13.17 4.11
C ALA A 269 -7.46 12.59 5.05
N SER A 270 -8.58 12.11 4.50
CA SER A 270 -9.65 11.41 5.22
C SER A 270 -9.48 9.89 5.24
N ASP A 271 -8.82 9.29 4.25
CA ASP A 271 -9.00 7.86 3.94
C ASP A 271 -7.77 6.98 4.24
N GLY A 272 -6.56 7.55 4.40
CA GLY A 272 -5.37 6.82 4.86
C GLY A 272 -4.04 7.57 4.70
N MET A 273 -2.95 7.04 5.27
CA MET A 273 -1.59 7.47 4.94
C MET A 273 -1.10 6.80 3.64
N CYS A 274 -1.27 7.49 2.50
CA CYS A 274 -0.63 7.08 1.25
C CYS A 274 0.70 7.82 1.05
N ILE A 275 1.69 7.14 0.45
CA ILE A 275 3.01 7.69 0.14
C ILE A 275 3.40 7.22 -1.26
N ASN A 276 3.82 8.15 -2.14
CA ASN A 276 4.13 7.95 -3.57
C ASN A 276 2.99 7.46 -4.50
N GLY A 277 1.93 6.89 -3.93
CA GLY A 277 0.82 6.23 -4.62
C GLY A 277 0.38 4.95 -3.89
N GLU A 278 1.22 4.45 -2.97
CA GLU A 278 0.94 3.24 -2.21
C GLU A 278 -0.12 3.38 -1.12
N ILE A 279 -0.78 2.24 -0.86
CA ILE A 279 -1.78 2.02 0.19
C ILE A 279 -1.39 0.74 0.94
N CYS A 280 -1.61 0.69 2.25
CA CYS A 280 -1.30 -0.49 3.06
C CYS A 280 -2.40 -1.55 2.93
N ASP A 281 -2.37 -2.35 1.85
CA ASP A 281 -3.39 -3.37 1.56
C ASP A 281 -2.85 -4.69 0.94
N LEU A 282 -1.52 -4.87 0.90
CA LEU A 282 -0.82 -5.99 0.25
C LEU A 282 -0.91 -5.99 -1.29
N ILE A 283 -1.22 -4.85 -1.90
CA ILE A 283 -1.19 -4.64 -3.35
C ILE A 283 -0.03 -3.68 -3.70
N ASP A 284 0.46 -3.82 -4.93
CA ASP A 284 1.38 -2.89 -5.61
C ASP A 284 0.49 -1.87 -6.34
N ASN A 285 0.28 -0.71 -5.73
CA ASN A 285 -0.70 0.31 -6.12
C ASN A 285 -0.07 1.42 -6.98
N ASP A 286 1.19 1.79 -6.74
CA ASP A 286 1.96 2.71 -7.60
C ASP A 286 2.69 2.01 -8.77
N CYS A 287 2.72 0.67 -8.74
CA CYS A 287 3.14 -0.21 -9.82
C CYS A 287 4.66 -0.13 -10.14
N ASP A 288 5.50 0.25 -9.16
CA ASP A 288 6.96 0.15 -9.25
C ASP A 288 7.51 -1.28 -9.07
N GLY A 289 6.68 -2.20 -8.57
CA GLY A 289 7.02 -3.61 -8.34
C GLY A 289 7.38 -3.96 -6.89
N LEU A 290 7.27 -3.01 -5.96
CA LEU A 290 7.25 -3.23 -4.51
C LEU A 290 5.81 -3.37 -4.01
N VAL A 291 5.61 -3.70 -2.73
CA VAL A 291 4.29 -3.83 -2.10
C VAL A 291 4.38 -3.17 -0.73
N ASP A 292 3.41 -2.31 -0.40
CA ASP A 292 3.33 -1.58 0.87
C ASP A 292 4.60 -0.75 1.26
N GLU A 293 5.35 -0.18 0.30
CA GLU A 293 6.61 0.60 0.56
C GLU A 293 6.34 2.01 1.16
N LEU A 294 5.44 2.09 2.14
CA LEU A 294 5.15 3.30 2.91
C LEU A 294 6.30 3.71 3.85
N GLY A 295 7.30 2.84 4.05
CA GLY A 295 8.46 3.14 4.89
C GLY A 295 8.13 3.24 6.39
N THR A 296 8.69 4.26 7.08
CA THR A 296 8.62 4.38 8.54
C THR A 296 8.20 5.77 9.03
N LEU A 297 7.47 5.79 10.15
CA LEU A 297 7.06 7.01 10.85
C LEU A 297 7.78 7.07 12.22
N THR A 298 8.28 8.26 12.57
CA THR A 298 8.86 8.56 13.89
C THR A 298 7.93 9.50 14.63
N CYS A 299 7.56 9.17 15.86
CA CYS A 299 6.74 10.02 16.73
C CYS A 299 7.24 9.97 18.17
N GLY A 300 6.46 10.51 19.10
CA GLY A 300 6.83 10.67 20.50
C GLY A 300 7.78 11.86 20.75
N TYR A 301 7.76 12.33 21.99
CA TYR A 301 8.71 13.29 22.54
C TYR A 301 9.60 12.59 23.57
N GLY A 302 10.55 13.32 24.16
CA GLY A 302 11.43 12.78 25.20
C GLY A 302 12.08 11.43 24.89
N GLU A 303 12.02 10.54 25.89
CA GLU A 303 12.48 9.16 25.78
C GLU A 303 11.48 8.25 25.05
N CYS A 304 10.19 8.63 24.92
CA CYS A 304 9.20 7.91 24.09
C CYS A 304 9.45 8.04 22.58
N ARG A 305 10.49 8.78 22.13
CA ARG A 305 10.72 9.06 20.71
C ARG A 305 11.21 7.84 19.93
N HIS A 306 10.27 7.06 19.42
CA HIS A 306 10.48 5.80 18.70
C HIS A 306 10.08 5.88 17.20
N THR A 307 10.33 4.81 16.45
CA THR A 307 10.06 4.71 15.01
C THR A 307 9.40 3.37 14.68
N VAL A 308 8.32 3.38 13.91
CA VAL A 308 7.61 2.17 13.44
C VAL A 308 7.57 2.10 11.90
N THR A 309 7.42 0.90 11.34
CA THR A 309 6.98 0.73 9.95
C THR A 309 5.50 1.09 9.83
N ILE A 310 5.13 1.85 8.79
CA ILE A 310 3.76 2.36 8.60
C ILE A 310 2.79 1.24 8.17
N CYS A 311 3.24 0.29 7.36
CA CYS A 311 2.48 -0.91 7.04
C CYS A 311 3.12 -2.16 7.62
N VAL A 312 2.32 -3.07 8.19
CA VAL A 312 2.74 -4.41 8.62
C VAL A 312 1.67 -5.41 8.25
N ASP A 313 1.99 -6.39 7.39
CA ASP A 313 1.09 -7.46 6.93
C ASP A 313 -0.29 -6.96 6.42
N GLY A 314 -0.33 -5.82 5.70
CA GLY A 314 -1.57 -5.21 5.21
C GLY A 314 -2.41 -4.50 6.28
N VAL A 315 -1.79 -4.06 7.38
CA VAL A 315 -2.43 -3.27 8.44
C VAL A 315 -1.64 -1.99 8.69
N GLU A 316 -2.33 -0.85 8.55
CA GLU A 316 -1.80 0.49 8.84
C GLU A 316 -1.49 0.62 10.33
N ASN A 317 -0.21 0.77 10.66
CA ASN A 317 0.30 0.85 12.02
C ASN A 317 0.47 2.32 12.42
N LYS A 318 -0.47 2.83 13.22
CA LYS A 318 -0.44 4.19 13.77
C LYS A 318 0.30 4.16 15.11
N PRO A 319 1.52 4.71 15.20
CA PRO A 319 2.29 4.70 16.44
C PRO A 319 1.62 5.59 17.49
N ASP A 320 1.68 5.17 18.75
CA ASP A 320 1.19 5.94 19.89
C ASP A 320 2.31 6.87 20.39
N PRO A 321 2.15 8.20 20.36
CA PRO A 321 3.17 9.14 20.85
C PRO A 321 3.59 8.92 22.31
N TYR A 322 2.79 8.20 23.10
CA TYR A 322 3.04 7.85 24.50
C TYR A 322 3.46 6.38 24.69
N GLU A 323 3.84 5.65 23.63
CA GLU A 323 4.35 4.27 23.78
C GLU A 323 5.65 4.28 24.61
N GLY A 324 5.57 3.68 25.80
CA GLY A 324 6.67 3.63 26.77
C GLY A 324 6.67 4.74 27.82
N ALA A 325 5.65 5.61 27.84
CA ALA A 325 5.52 6.66 28.86
C ALA A 325 5.40 6.08 30.27
N GLU A 326 6.22 6.59 31.18
CA GLU A 326 6.27 6.26 32.61
C GLU A 326 6.11 7.57 33.44
N PRO A 327 5.73 7.52 34.72
CA PRO A 327 5.56 8.75 35.50
C PRO A 327 6.85 9.54 35.67
N GLU A 328 6.75 10.88 35.56
CA GLU A 328 7.88 11.81 35.72
C GLU A 328 8.73 11.56 36.98
N ILE A 329 10.04 11.68 36.80
CA ILE A 329 11.07 11.67 37.85
C ILE A 329 12.03 12.83 37.59
N CYS A 330 12.66 13.36 38.64
CA CYS A 330 13.52 14.53 38.56
C CYS A 330 14.92 14.20 38.00
N ASP A 331 15.01 13.68 36.78
CA ASP A 331 16.28 13.35 36.10
C ASP A 331 16.61 14.26 34.89
N GLY A 332 15.72 15.19 34.55
CA GLY A 332 15.90 16.13 33.44
C GLY A 332 15.55 15.57 32.06
N LEU A 333 14.76 14.50 32.01
CA LEU A 333 14.18 13.92 30.80
C LEU A 333 12.66 14.16 30.74
N ASP A 334 12.06 13.79 29.62
CA ASP A 334 10.62 13.86 29.33
C ASP A 334 10.15 12.40 29.24
N ASN A 335 9.61 11.90 30.35
CA ASN A 335 9.39 10.47 30.63
C ASN A 335 7.90 10.11 30.56
N ASP A 336 6.99 11.02 30.92
CA ASP A 336 5.55 10.90 30.61
C ASP A 336 5.17 11.41 29.20
N CYS A 337 6.12 12.09 28.54
CA CYS A 337 6.13 12.41 27.12
C CYS A 337 5.08 13.43 26.66
N ASP A 338 4.58 14.28 27.57
CA ASP A 338 3.70 15.41 27.24
C ASP A 338 4.43 16.64 26.63
N ASN A 339 5.74 16.53 26.38
CA ASN A 339 6.64 17.58 25.88
C ASN A 339 6.84 18.70 26.94
N LYS A 340 7.02 18.30 28.20
CA LYS A 340 7.65 19.10 29.25
C LYS A 340 8.81 18.28 29.85
N THR A 341 9.19 18.49 31.10
CA THR A 341 10.40 17.93 31.72
C THR A 341 10.32 18.20 33.22
N ASP A 342 10.43 17.18 34.07
CA ASP A 342 10.42 17.25 35.54
C ASP A 342 9.14 17.86 36.18
N GLU A 343 8.13 18.32 35.41
CA GLU A 343 7.10 19.22 35.96
C GLU A 343 6.01 18.50 36.74
N ASN A 344 5.58 17.30 36.31
CA ASN A 344 4.67 16.45 37.09
C ASN A 344 5.35 15.85 38.34
N GLY A 345 6.65 16.10 38.52
CA GLY A 345 7.36 15.91 39.79
C GLY A 345 6.88 16.80 40.95
N ASN A 346 5.85 17.63 40.73
CA ASN A 346 5.18 18.47 41.73
C ASN A 346 4.02 17.79 42.49
N THR A 347 3.90 16.45 42.42
CA THR A 347 2.73 15.65 42.84
C THR A 347 1.96 16.22 44.05
N ALA A 348 0.68 16.53 43.81
CA ALA A 348 -0.05 17.57 44.53
C ALA A 348 0.01 17.47 46.07
N PHE A 349 0.82 18.35 46.68
CA PHE A 349 0.85 18.66 48.11
C PHE A 349 1.17 17.51 49.10
N GLY A 350 1.57 16.33 48.62
CA GLY A 350 2.15 15.26 49.45
C GLY A 350 1.36 13.96 49.51
N GLU A 351 0.98 13.42 48.35
CA GLU A 351 0.66 11.99 48.23
C GLU A 351 1.94 11.21 47.90
N GLU A 352 2.42 10.40 48.84
CA GLU A 352 3.60 9.53 48.64
C GLU A 352 3.27 8.33 47.72
N PRO A 353 4.22 7.84 46.91
CA PRO A 353 5.65 8.20 46.87
C PRO A 353 5.97 9.47 46.08
N TRP A 354 7.00 10.18 46.52
CA TRP A 354 7.60 11.28 45.77
C TRP A 354 8.42 10.77 44.59
N PRO A 355 8.63 11.58 43.53
CA PRO A 355 9.48 11.23 42.41
C PRO A 355 10.93 10.99 42.84
N GLU A 356 11.66 10.12 42.13
CA GLU A 356 13.10 9.98 42.35
C GLU A 356 13.81 11.29 41.95
N GLY A 357 14.84 11.69 42.71
CA GLY A 357 15.53 12.96 42.54
C GLY A 357 14.88 14.19 43.21
N ALA A 358 13.62 14.12 43.68
CA ALA A 358 12.92 15.28 44.25
C ALA A 358 13.56 15.81 45.56
N ILE A 359 13.94 17.10 45.56
CA ILE A 359 14.64 17.75 46.67
C ILE A 359 13.67 18.42 47.67
N ASP A 360 14.13 18.55 48.92
CA ASP A 360 13.36 19.21 49.98
C ASP A 360 13.33 20.73 49.78
N HIS A 361 12.13 21.29 49.90
CA HIS A 361 11.87 22.72 50.01
C HIS A 361 10.98 22.99 51.23
N TYR A 362 10.95 24.23 51.69
CA TYR A 362 10.32 24.64 52.93
C TYR A 362 9.38 25.81 52.66
N TYR A 363 8.24 25.85 53.35
CA TYR A 363 7.24 26.90 53.16
C TYR A 363 7.80 28.26 53.63
N ASP A 364 7.62 29.28 52.79
CA ASP A 364 7.93 30.69 53.03
C ASP A 364 6.57 31.42 53.01
N SER A 365 5.97 31.57 54.19
CA SER A 365 4.61 32.07 54.41
C SER A 365 4.54 33.59 54.34
N ASP A 366 5.55 34.26 54.92
CA ASP A 366 5.61 35.72 55.05
C ASP A 366 6.38 36.44 53.92
N GLN A 367 7.04 35.67 53.03
CA GLN A 367 7.70 36.09 51.80
C GLN A 367 8.97 36.91 52.01
N ASP A 368 9.77 36.54 53.01
CA ASP A 368 11.06 37.16 53.29
C ASP A 368 12.27 36.45 52.64
N GLY A 369 12.10 35.20 52.18
CA GLY A 369 13.12 34.37 51.53
C GLY A 369 13.69 33.24 52.39
N TYR A 370 13.29 33.11 53.64
CA TYR A 370 13.63 31.99 54.53
C TYR A 370 12.45 31.02 54.67
N GLY A 371 12.75 29.77 55.03
CA GLY A 371 11.79 28.68 54.98
C GLY A 371 11.59 27.96 56.31
N ASN A 372 10.34 27.62 56.60
CA ASN A 372 9.90 26.96 57.82
C ASN A 372 10.43 25.52 57.95
N PRO A 373 11.33 25.20 58.92
CA PRO A 373 11.90 23.86 59.08
C PRO A 373 10.89 22.77 59.45
N LEU A 374 9.64 23.11 59.79
CA LEU A 374 8.58 22.18 60.13
C LEU A 374 7.62 21.90 58.96
N VAL A 375 7.61 22.72 57.90
CA VAL A 375 6.66 22.63 56.79
C VAL A 375 7.39 22.27 55.49
N ILE A 376 7.85 21.01 55.45
CA ILE A 376 8.62 20.46 54.33
C ILE A 376 7.69 20.05 53.18
N LYS A 377 8.12 20.34 51.95
CA LYS A 377 7.56 19.86 50.67
C LYS A 377 8.69 19.35 49.78
N LYS A 378 8.35 18.65 48.71
CA LYS A 378 9.30 18.20 47.68
C LYS A 378 8.88 18.67 46.30
N ALA A 379 9.86 18.93 45.45
CA ALA A 379 9.72 19.26 44.04
C ALA A 379 11.03 18.97 43.30
N CYS A 380 10.99 18.94 41.97
CA CYS A 380 12.21 18.96 41.15
C CYS A 380 12.89 20.34 41.17
N GLN A 381 14.18 20.37 40.88
CA GLN A 381 15.03 21.57 40.97
C GLN A 381 14.50 22.71 40.09
N GLY A 382 14.09 23.83 40.69
CA GLY A 382 13.56 24.99 39.96
C GLY A 382 12.08 24.92 39.56
N PHE A 383 11.38 23.82 39.89
CA PHE A 383 9.93 23.65 39.68
C PHE A 383 9.10 23.91 40.95
N ALA A 384 9.74 24.28 42.06
CA ALA A 384 9.05 24.67 43.28
C ALA A 384 8.24 25.98 43.09
N PRO A 385 6.98 26.04 43.55
CA PRO A 385 6.19 27.28 43.53
C PRO A 385 6.82 28.41 44.36
N PRO A 386 6.54 29.70 44.05
CA PRO A 386 7.21 30.86 44.68
C PRO A 386 6.97 31.10 46.18
N TYR A 387 6.24 30.21 46.86
CA TYR A 387 6.04 30.20 48.33
C TYR A 387 6.87 29.08 49.00
N LEU A 388 7.81 28.48 48.27
CA LEU A 388 8.73 27.46 48.75
C LEU A 388 10.18 27.90 48.48
N VAL A 389 11.06 27.70 49.46
CA VAL A 389 12.51 27.98 49.33
C VAL A 389 13.34 26.74 49.69
N GLU A 390 14.58 26.67 49.20
CA GLU A 390 15.50 25.54 49.44
C GLU A 390 16.10 25.51 50.87
N ASN A 391 15.97 26.62 51.62
CA ASN A 391 16.55 26.75 52.96
C ASN A 391 15.50 26.54 54.06
N ASN A 392 15.94 26.16 55.26
CA ASN A 392 15.09 25.83 56.40
C ASN A 392 15.47 26.59 57.67
N LEU A 393 15.93 27.83 57.51
CA LEU A 393 16.63 28.58 58.55
C LEU A 393 15.71 29.60 59.26
N ASP A 394 14.42 29.60 58.94
CA ASP A 394 13.45 30.48 59.59
C ASP A 394 13.08 29.95 60.98
N CYS A 395 13.02 30.85 61.97
CA CYS A 395 12.57 30.56 63.32
C CYS A 395 11.15 31.09 63.62
N ASN A 396 10.56 31.93 62.76
CA ASN A 396 9.21 32.48 62.92
C ASN A 396 8.55 32.95 61.58
N ASP A 397 8.21 31.98 60.72
CA ASP A 397 7.41 32.00 59.45
C ASP A 397 6.02 32.67 59.51
N ASP A 398 5.75 33.54 60.49
CA ASP A 398 4.56 34.38 60.59
C ASP A 398 4.92 35.90 60.62
N GLU A 399 6.20 36.29 60.69
CA GLU A 399 6.65 37.70 60.82
C GLU A 399 7.92 37.99 59.98
N PRO A 400 7.83 38.71 58.83
CA PRO A 400 8.93 38.88 57.85
C PRO A 400 10.02 39.86 58.30
N THR A 401 10.17 40.04 59.60
CA THR A 401 11.26 40.76 60.28
C THR A 401 12.10 39.85 61.19
N VAL A 402 11.85 38.53 61.20
CA VAL A 402 12.50 37.55 62.08
C VAL A 402 13.13 36.42 61.25
N SER A 403 14.38 36.56 60.82
CA SER A 403 15.10 35.57 60.00
C SER A 403 16.63 35.84 59.94
N PRO A 404 17.46 34.90 59.42
CA PRO A 404 18.93 34.98 59.48
C PRO A 404 19.63 36.24 58.92
N ASP A 405 18.99 37.00 58.02
CA ASP A 405 19.57 38.23 57.43
C ASP A 405 19.08 39.53 58.13
N LYS A 406 18.32 39.42 59.24
CA LYS A 406 17.74 40.56 59.98
C LYS A 406 18.67 41.07 61.10
N PRO A 407 18.54 42.35 61.52
CA PRO A 407 19.27 42.89 62.66
C PRO A 407 18.46 42.77 63.98
N GLU A 408 19.13 42.37 65.05
CA GLU A 408 18.57 42.19 66.40
C GLU A 408 17.98 43.48 67.02
N LEU A 409 16.72 43.44 67.49
CA LEU A 409 15.96 44.57 68.02
C LEU A 409 15.82 44.55 69.57
N CYS A 410 16.97 44.37 70.25
CA CYS A 410 17.16 44.40 71.71
C CYS A 410 16.02 45.01 72.56
N GLY A 411 15.38 44.17 73.36
CA GLY A 411 14.35 44.52 74.32
C GLY A 411 12.93 44.19 73.85
N ASN A 412 12.78 43.52 72.71
CA ASN A 412 11.52 42.88 72.29
C ASN A 412 11.34 41.49 72.92
N GLY A 413 12.43 40.78 73.26
CA GLY A 413 12.40 39.40 73.74
C GLY A 413 12.16 38.36 72.64
N VAL A 414 12.59 38.65 71.41
CA VAL A 414 12.56 37.75 70.23
C VAL A 414 14.01 37.41 69.85
N ASP A 415 14.21 36.33 69.09
CA ASP A 415 15.45 36.02 68.37
C ASP A 415 15.26 36.55 66.94
N ASP A 416 15.47 37.86 66.69
CA ASP A 416 15.10 38.45 65.39
C ASP A 416 16.00 37.94 64.25
N ASN A 417 17.20 37.45 64.59
CA ASN A 417 18.22 37.00 63.65
C ASN A 417 18.38 35.47 63.56
N CYS A 418 17.53 34.72 64.26
CA CYS A 418 17.48 33.25 64.30
C CYS A 418 18.82 32.54 64.59
N ASP A 419 19.74 33.14 65.35
CA ASP A 419 21.02 32.51 65.71
C ASP A 419 20.93 31.62 66.97
N GLY A 420 19.78 31.64 67.65
CA GLY A 420 19.49 30.87 68.86
C GLY A 420 19.76 31.62 70.17
N ASN A 421 20.08 32.91 70.11
CA ASN A 421 20.13 33.84 71.25
C ASN A 421 18.89 34.76 71.25
N ILE A 422 18.80 35.67 72.23
CA ILE A 422 17.70 36.63 72.38
C ILE A 422 18.28 37.90 73.01
N ASP A 423 17.95 39.07 72.45
CA ASP A 423 18.37 40.41 72.90
C ASP A 423 19.91 40.61 72.97
N GLU A 424 20.71 39.95 72.12
CA GLU A 424 22.19 39.99 72.17
C GLU A 424 22.87 41.08 71.30
N GLY A 425 24.18 40.91 71.07
CA GLY A 425 24.91 41.71 70.08
C GLY A 425 25.05 43.20 70.41
N SER A 426 24.67 44.05 69.45
CA SER A 426 24.76 45.51 69.51
C SER A 426 23.70 46.15 68.60
N CYS A 427 22.46 46.10 69.09
CA CYS A 427 21.25 46.80 68.66
C CYS A 427 21.47 48.00 67.72
N GLN A 428 20.75 48.03 66.59
CA GLN A 428 20.84 49.06 65.54
C GLN A 428 19.70 50.09 65.57
#